data_AF-A0A7S3JM17-F1
#
_entry.id   AF-A0A7S3JM17-F1
#
_cell.length_a   1.000
_cell.length_b   1.000
_cell.length_c   1.000
_cell.angle_alpha   90.00
_cell.angle_beta   90.00
_cell.angle_gamma   90.00
#
_symmetry.space_group_name_H-M   'P 1'
#
loop_
_entity.id
_entity.type
_entity.pdbx_description
1 polymer ?
#
loop_
_entity_poly.entity_id
_entity_poly.type
_entity_poly.pdbx_seq_one_letter_code
_entity_poly.pdbx_strand_id
1 'polypeptide(L)'
;IAIFTSQENMRFAEKAGADMIIGIDVIKDLDPEKIPFDKLIATSDVIKNLKPFGRTIGPLGLMPNTKSGTLVEPSELESTVKNFKEGRIEVKNDNFSIIHACIGKRRFTKEQLLI
;
A
#
# COMPACT_ATOMS: atom_id res chain seq x y z
N ILE A 1 -6.42 -3.43 -0.13
CA ILE A 1 -5.42 -2.58 0.57
C ILE A 1 -5.34 -3.07 2.01
N ALA A 2 -4.16 -3.50 2.45
CA ALA A 2 -3.90 -3.87 3.83
C ALA A 2 -3.21 -2.72 4.57
N ILE A 3 -3.59 -2.49 5.83
CA ILE A 3 -2.90 -1.57 6.74
C ILE A 3 -2.17 -2.37 7.80
N PHE A 4 -0.90 -2.07 8.02
CA PHE A 4 -0.10 -2.58 9.11
C PHE A 4 0.14 -1.47 10.13
N THR A 5 -0.38 -1.65 11.35
CA THR A 5 -0.30 -0.63 12.40
C THR A 5 -0.31 -1.23 13.79
N SER A 6 0.07 -0.46 14.80
CA SER A 6 0.02 -0.87 16.21
C SER A 6 -1.43 -0.92 16.72
N GLN A 7 -1.65 -1.65 17.81
CA GLN A 7 -2.99 -1.78 18.41
C GLN A 7 -3.62 -0.43 18.78
N GLU A 8 -2.81 0.54 19.23
CA GLU A 8 -3.27 1.89 19.59
C GLU A 8 -3.84 2.65 18.37
N ASN A 9 -3.32 2.35 17.18
CA ASN A 9 -3.65 3.03 15.94
C ASN A 9 -4.67 2.27 15.07
N MET A 10 -5.11 1.08 15.48
CA MET A 10 -6.11 0.28 14.74
C MET A 10 -7.40 1.06 14.47
N ARG A 11 -7.82 1.93 15.40
CA ARG A 11 -9.01 2.78 15.22
C ARG A 11 -8.93 3.69 14.01
N PHE A 12 -7.72 4.18 13.68
CA PHE A 12 -7.51 5.00 12.48
C PHE A 12 -7.57 4.15 11.21
N ALA A 13 -7.04 2.93 11.27
CA ALA A 13 -7.10 1.98 10.16
C ALA A 13 -8.54 1.52 9.85
N GLU A 14 -9.36 1.28 10.86
CA GLU A 14 -10.79 0.97 10.72
C GLU A 14 -11.54 2.13 10.08
N LYS A 15 -11.33 3.35 10.57
CA LYS A 15 -11.94 4.56 10.01
C LYS A 15 -11.54 4.81 8.55
N ALA A 16 -10.31 4.50 8.18
CA ALA A 16 -9.83 4.63 6.81
C ALA A 16 -10.50 3.65 5.83
N GLY A 17 -11.21 2.63 6.34
CA GLY A 17 -11.91 1.65 5.53
C GLY A 17 -10.98 0.69 4.80
N ALA A 18 -9.90 0.26 5.46
CA ALA A 18 -9.03 -0.78 4.91
C ALA A 18 -9.77 -2.11 4.74
N ASP A 19 -9.39 -2.86 3.70
CA ASP A 19 -9.93 -4.20 3.45
C ASP A 19 -9.38 -5.23 4.45
N MET A 20 -8.18 -4.97 4.98
CA MET A 20 -7.53 -5.82 5.97
C MET A 20 -6.67 -4.98 6.92
N ILE A 21 -6.76 -5.25 8.21
CA ILE A 21 -5.91 -4.64 9.24
C ILE A 21 -5.01 -5.73 9.81
N ILE A 22 -3.71 -5.52 9.73
CA ILE A 22 -2.68 -6.46 10.18
C ILE A 22 -2.07 -5.88 11.45
N GLY A 23 -2.27 -6.59 12.55
CA GLY A 23 -1.58 -6.30 13.82
C GLY A 23 -0.17 -6.91 13.83
N ILE A 24 0.66 -6.44 14.76
CA ILE A 24 2.05 -6.91 14.93
C ILE A 24 2.14 -8.43 15.11
N ASP A 25 1.14 -9.02 15.78
CA ASP A 25 1.10 -10.46 16.05
C ASP A 25 0.80 -11.29 14.79
N VAL A 26 -0.05 -10.76 13.91
CA VAL A 26 -0.51 -11.43 12.68
C VAL A 26 0.60 -11.54 11.63
N ILE A 27 1.65 -10.70 11.71
CA ILE A 27 2.78 -10.76 10.77
C ILE A 27 3.52 -12.10 10.81
N LYS A 28 3.56 -12.77 11.97
CA LYS A 28 4.26 -14.05 12.10
C LYS A 28 3.51 -15.20 11.43
N ASP A 29 2.19 -15.06 11.32
CA ASP A 29 1.29 -16.08 10.78
C ASP A 29 0.95 -15.85 9.30
N LEU A 30 1.45 -14.76 8.70
CA LEU A 30 1.25 -14.45 7.29
C LEU A 30 2.07 -15.40 6.41
N ASP A 31 1.35 -16.24 5.67
CA ASP A 31 1.93 -17.17 4.71
C ASP A 31 2.51 -16.39 3.51
N PRO A 32 3.83 -16.51 3.23
CA PRO A 32 4.48 -15.83 2.12
C PRO A 32 3.91 -16.21 0.75
N GLU A 33 3.32 -17.41 0.60
CA GLU A 33 2.75 -17.88 -0.66
C GLU A 33 1.30 -17.43 -0.87
N LYS A 34 0.66 -16.86 0.16
CA LYS A 34 -0.76 -16.48 0.14
C LYS A 34 -0.99 -15.08 0.70
N ILE A 35 -0.38 -14.08 0.09
CA ILE A 35 -0.65 -12.68 0.42
C ILE A 35 -1.94 -12.22 -0.29
N PRO A 36 -3.04 -11.92 0.42
CA PRO A 36 -4.34 -11.63 -0.19
C PRO A 36 -4.53 -10.15 -0.55
N PHE A 37 -3.44 -9.37 -0.66
CA PHE A 37 -3.50 -7.93 -0.88
C PHE A 37 -2.45 -7.42 -1.87
N ASP A 38 -2.83 -6.43 -2.67
CA ASP A 38 -1.97 -5.82 -3.69
C ASP A 38 -1.17 -4.60 -3.20
N LYS A 39 -1.58 -4.03 -2.07
CA LYS A 39 -0.97 -2.84 -1.47
C LYS A 39 -0.95 -2.97 0.04
N LEU A 40 0.22 -2.73 0.62
CA LEU A 40 0.44 -2.66 2.06
C LEU A 40 0.81 -1.23 2.44
N ILE A 41 0.02 -0.63 3.31
CA ILE A 41 0.29 0.66 3.94
C ILE A 41 0.75 0.37 5.36
N ALA A 42 1.82 0.99 5.83
CA ALA A 42 2.32 0.81 7.18
C ALA A 42 2.48 2.14 7.89
N THR A 43 2.38 2.12 9.22
CA THR A 43 2.71 3.26 10.06
C THR A 43 4.18 3.23 10.53
N SER A 44 4.76 4.41 10.77
CA SER A 44 6.19 4.58 11.10
C SER A 44 6.65 3.81 12.35
N ASP A 45 5.74 3.60 13.30
CA ASP A 45 5.95 2.89 14.57
C ASP A 45 6.20 1.39 14.39
N VAL A 46 5.63 0.77 13.35
CA VAL A 46 5.68 -0.69 13.16
C VAL A 46 6.69 -1.17 12.12
N ILE A 47 7.42 -0.27 11.45
CA ILE A 47 8.44 -0.63 10.43
C ILE A 47 9.46 -1.66 10.96
N LYS A 48 9.88 -1.50 12.22
CA LYS A 48 10.89 -2.39 12.84
C LYS A 48 10.41 -3.85 12.86
N ASN A 49 9.12 -4.06 13.08
CA ASN A 49 8.48 -5.37 13.10
C ASN A 49 8.31 -5.96 11.70
N LEU A 50 8.34 -5.13 10.65
CA LEU A 50 8.22 -5.55 9.26
C LEU A 50 9.54 -6.09 8.66
N LYS A 51 10.69 -5.75 9.26
CA LYS A 51 12.03 -6.15 8.76
C LYS A 51 12.19 -7.66 8.51
N PRO A 52 11.75 -8.56 9.40
CA PRO A 52 11.86 -10.01 9.18
C PRO A 52 11.04 -10.48 7.98
N PHE A 53 9.87 -9.88 7.76
CA PHE A 53 8.96 -10.22 6.66
C PHE A 53 9.36 -9.56 5.33
N GLY A 54 10.27 -8.57 5.37
CA GLY A 54 10.77 -7.84 4.19
C GLY A 54 11.33 -8.73 3.09
N ARG A 55 11.90 -9.90 3.41
CA ARG A 55 12.39 -10.87 2.41
C ARG A 55 11.27 -11.44 1.53
N THR A 56 10.08 -11.57 2.09
CA THR A 56 8.89 -12.10 1.40
C THR A 56 8.22 -11.02 0.56
N ILE A 57 7.95 -9.86 1.16
CA ILE A 57 7.19 -8.78 0.50
C ILE A 57 8.02 -7.93 -0.45
N GLY A 58 9.35 -7.96 -0.30
CA GLY A 58 10.29 -7.21 -1.14
C GLY A 58 10.17 -7.57 -2.63
N PRO A 59 10.32 -8.85 -3.02
CA PRO A 59 10.16 -9.29 -4.41
C PRO A 59 8.78 -9.00 -5.01
N LEU A 60 7.74 -8.95 -4.16
CA LEU A 60 6.37 -8.65 -4.56
C LEU A 60 6.10 -7.14 -4.71
N GLY A 61 7.06 -6.28 -4.36
CA GLY A 61 6.89 -4.82 -4.41
C GLY A 61 5.92 -4.29 -3.35
N LEU A 62 5.62 -5.08 -2.32
CA LEU A 62 4.70 -4.75 -1.23
C LEU A 62 5.40 -4.08 -0.04
N MET A 63 6.73 -3.90 -0.11
CA MET A 63 7.48 -3.28 0.99
C MET A 63 7.14 -1.79 1.13
N PRO A 64 6.64 -1.36 2.30
CA PRO A 64 6.29 0.03 2.56
C PRO A 64 7.51 0.95 2.47
N ASN A 65 7.35 2.11 1.85
CA ASN A 65 8.37 3.14 1.77
C ASN A 65 7.75 4.55 1.73
N THR A 66 8.52 5.55 2.17
CA THR A 66 8.08 6.96 2.21
C THR A 66 7.87 7.53 0.81
N LYS A 67 8.71 7.14 -0.16
CA LYS A 67 8.66 7.65 -1.54
C LYS A 67 7.36 7.29 -2.26
N SER A 68 6.84 6.10 -2.01
CA SER A 68 5.58 5.61 -2.55
C SER A 68 4.36 6.07 -1.76
N GLY A 69 4.56 6.77 -0.64
CA GLY A 69 3.47 7.17 0.26
C GLY A 69 2.75 5.98 0.89
N THR A 70 3.39 4.80 0.94
CA THR A 70 2.86 3.61 1.60
C THR A 70 3.35 3.50 3.05
N LEU A 71 4.30 4.35 3.43
CA LEU A 71 4.70 4.55 4.82
C LEU A 71 4.25 5.94 5.25
N VAL A 72 3.37 5.99 6.24
CA VAL A 72 2.69 7.23 6.66
C VAL A 72 2.59 7.34 8.17
N GLU A 73 2.36 8.55 8.65
CA GLU A 73 2.00 8.74 10.06
C GLU A 73 0.57 8.25 10.32
N PRO A 74 0.24 7.80 11.55
CA PRO A 74 -1.09 7.26 11.87
C PRO A 74 -2.25 8.22 11.54
N SER A 75 -2.03 9.53 11.68
CA SER A 75 -3.01 10.58 11.35
C SER A 75 -3.31 10.69 9.86
N GLU A 76 -2.44 10.21 8.99
CA GLU A 76 -2.55 10.31 7.53
C GLU A 76 -3.10 9.03 6.89
N LEU A 77 -3.42 8.01 7.68
CA LEU A 77 -3.94 6.74 7.17
C LEU A 77 -5.23 6.92 6.36
N GLU A 78 -6.16 7.75 6.85
CA GLU A 78 -7.46 7.98 6.20
C GLU A 78 -7.31 8.62 4.82
N SER A 79 -6.55 9.72 4.74
CA SER A 79 -6.29 10.41 3.47
C SER A 79 -5.51 9.52 2.51
N THR A 80 -4.54 8.76 3.01
CA THR A 80 -3.70 7.87 2.20
C THR A 80 -4.51 6.74 1.59
N VAL A 81 -5.32 6.05 2.38
CA VAL A 81 -6.17 4.95 1.89
C VAL A 81 -7.17 5.47 0.86
N LYS A 82 -7.77 6.64 1.09
CA LYS A 82 -8.65 7.28 0.12
C LYS A 82 -7.94 7.56 -1.19
N ASN A 83 -6.76 8.18 -1.16
CA ASN A 83 -5.96 8.48 -2.35
C ASN A 83 -5.59 7.20 -3.13
N PHE A 84 -5.28 6.10 -2.45
CA PHE A 84 -5.00 4.82 -3.11
C PHE A 84 -6.24 4.19 -3.71
N LYS A 85 -7.41 4.31 -3.06
CA LYS A 85 -8.70 3.87 -3.62
C LYS A 85 -9.12 4.68 -4.84
N GLU A 86 -8.79 5.98 -4.86
CA GLU A 86 -9.01 6.87 -6.00
C GLU A 86 -8.06 6.60 -7.18
N GLY A 87 -7.14 5.65 -7.05
CA GLY A 87 -6.31 5.18 -8.17
C GLY A 87 -4.98 5.91 -8.33
N ARG A 88 -4.40 6.44 -7.23
CA ARG A 88 -3.05 7.02 -7.25
C ARG A 88 -2.04 6.04 -7.86
N ILE A 89 -1.39 6.48 -8.94
CA ILE A 89 -0.27 5.78 -9.56
C ILE A 89 1.04 6.46 -9.18
N GLU A 90 2.08 5.65 -8.94
CA GLU A 90 3.42 6.14 -8.68
C GLU A 90 4.22 6.06 -9.98
N VAL A 91 4.70 7.21 -10.45
CA VAL A 91 5.50 7.28 -11.68
C VAL A 91 6.98 7.42 -11.33
N LYS A 92 7.81 6.64 -12.01
CA LYS A 92 9.26 6.75 -11.95
C LYS A 92 9.78 7.10 -13.33
N ASN A 93 10.78 7.97 -13.36
CA ASN A 93 11.43 8.35 -14.60
C ASN A 93 12.33 7.21 -15.08
N ASP A 94 12.39 6.98 -16.39
CA ASP A 94 13.37 6.09 -16.98
C ASP A 94 14.74 6.80 -17.14
N ASN A 95 15.74 6.08 -17.64
CA ASN A 95 17.08 6.62 -17.87
C ASN A 95 17.13 7.67 -19.00
N PHE A 96 16.11 7.72 -19.84
CA PHE A 96 15.95 8.68 -20.94
C PHE A 96 15.04 9.86 -20.56
N SER A 97 14.69 10.01 -19.28
CA SER A 97 13.77 11.04 -18.77
C SER A 97 12.35 10.94 -19.33
N ILE A 98 11.89 9.74 -19.66
CA ILE A 98 10.53 9.43 -20.08
C ILE A 98 9.72 8.90 -18.90
N ILE A 99 8.51 9.44 -18.73
CA ILE A 99 7.53 8.95 -17.75
C ILE A 99 6.57 7.96 -18.42
N HIS A 100 6.55 6.74 -17.91
CA HIS A 100 5.58 5.72 -18.33
C HIS A 100 4.42 5.69 -17.33
N ALA A 101 3.20 5.96 -17.82
CA ALA A 101 1.97 5.86 -17.03
C ALA A 101 0.91 5.07 -17.81
N CYS A 102 0.35 4.04 -17.18
CA CYS A 102 -0.74 3.26 -17.76
C CYS A 102 -2.07 3.90 -17.36
N ILE A 103 -2.79 4.48 -18.32
CA ILE A 103 -4.07 5.17 -18.08
C ILE A 103 -5.29 4.25 -18.08
N GLY A 104 -5.14 2.99 -18.49
CA GLY A 104 -6.26 2.05 -18.53
C GLY A 104 -5.99 0.77 -19.31
N LYS A 105 -7.04 -0.04 -19.49
CA LYS A 105 -7.00 -1.30 -20.26
C LYS A 105 -7.90 -1.16 -21.49
N ARG A 106 -7.64 -1.95 -22.53
CA ARG A 106 -8.47 -2.00 -23.76
C ARG A 106 -9.96 -2.22 -23.51
N ARG A 107 -10.31 -2.87 -22.40
CA ARG A 107 -11.70 -3.13 -22.00
C ARG A 107 -12.45 -1.91 -21.45
N PHE A 108 -11.76 -0.79 -21.21
CA PHE A 108 -12.39 0.43 -20.72
C PHE A 108 -13.15 1.11 -21.86
N THR A 109 -14.27 1.73 -21.52
CA THR A 109 -15.06 2.53 -22.46
C THR A 109 -14.30 3.79 -22.86
N LYS A 110 -14.75 4.44 -23.94
CA LYS A 110 -14.11 5.66 -24.42
C LYS A 110 -14.24 6.79 -23.40
N GLU A 111 -15.38 6.92 -22.72
CA GLU A 111 -15.55 7.91 -21.64
C GLU A 111 -14.66 7.63 -20.42
N GLN A 112 -14.36 6.37 -20.11
CA GLN A 112 -13.47 6.02 -19.00
C GLN A 112 -11.99 6.30 -19.27
N LEU A 113 -11.59 6.41 -20.55
CA LEU A 113 -10.21 6.69 -20.96
C LEU A 113 -9.97 8.17 -21.27
N LEU A 114 -11.02 8.89 -21.69
CA LEU A 114 -10.99 10.32 -21.90
C LEU A 114 -11.33 11.01 -20.57
N ILE A 115 -10.27 11.34 -19.83
CA ILE A 115 -10.33 12.16 -18.61
C ILE A 115 -10.88 13.54 -18.95
#